data_AF-A0A9P8TW44-F1
#
_entry.id   AF-A0A9P8TW44-F1
#
_cell.length_a   1.000
_cell.length_b   1.000
_cell.length_c   1.000
_cell.angle_alpha   90.00
_cell.angle_beta   90.00
_cell.angle_gamma   90.00
#
_symmetry.space_group_name_H-M   'P 1'
#
loop_
_entity.id
_entity.type
_entity.pdbx_description
1 polymer ?
#
loop_
_entity_poly.entity_id
_entity_poly.type
_entity_poly.pdbx_seq_one_letter_code
_entity_poly.pdbx_strand_id
1 'polypeptide(L)'
;MPTIKMPTIKMPTMFTSREGVTLDSIAAPLRLWLLNPMLTVPAALAVLALALGLDLGIKDAIPIRVQAPVYLLALAGMLFSLNGYLDKQFANNWVSDETWDWDEEIVVVTGGSGGIGASICQQLLARNPRTRLAVVDYAPLGWRPGHDGARLWYYRCDLSDADALRRACERIRGEVGHPTVLFNNAGLVRGASILEGSCGDVEATVRTNLIAPMLLVKEFVPEMVRRDHGHVVHTGSLSCITPPALIVDYSATKAGLLAMHEALQLELKTVHKAPRVRLTLGIFGFVRTPLISGHTNVPNFFLPFLHVDSVGETMVDAVYSGYGSVIYLPGINRLAATLRCGPEWFFRLVRESTAKFRIDFRGRQEVDTETGRLQKA
;
A
#
# COMPACT_ATOMS: atom_id res chain seq x y z
N MET A 1 33.29 -4.74 -10.56
CA MET A 1 32.15 -3.85 -10.88
C MET A 1 30.89 -4.70 -10.88
N PRO A 2 30.02 -4.60 -9.87
CA PRO A 2 28.74 -5.30 -9.89
C PRO A 2 27.82 -4.54 -10.85
N THR A 3 27.37 -5.21 -11.90
CA THR A 3 26.32 -4.73 -12.79
C THR A 3 25.03 -4.54 -12.00
N ILE A 4 24.63 -3.29 -11.78
CA ILE A 4 23.28 -2.93 -11.34
C ILE A 4 22.32 -3.51 -12.39
N LYS A 5 21.69 -4.65 -12.08
CA LYS A 5 20.55 -5.12 -12.87
C LYS A 5 19.46 -4.07 -12.72
N MET A 6 19.20 -3.31 -13.79
CA MET A 6 18.01 -2.48 -13.86
C MET A 6 16.81 -3.37 -13.47
N PRO A 7 15.90 -2.90 -12.61
CA PRO A 7 14.71 -3.65 -12.28
C PRO A 7 13.99 -3.96 -13.58
N THR A 8 13.84 -5.24 -13.90
CA THR A 8 12.97 -5.70 -14.97
C THR A 8 11.60 -5.12 -14.67
N ILE A 9 11.18 -4.12 -15.45
CA ILE A 9 9.81 -3.64 -15.45
C ILE A 9 8.98 -4.84 -15.85
N LYS A 10 8.38 -5.54 -14.87
CA LYS A 10 7.34 -6.53 -15.11
C LYS A 10 6.28 -5.77 -15.89
N MET A 11 6.19 -6.00 -17.20
CA MET A 11 5.11 -5.39 -17.97
C MET A 11 3.80 -5.89 -17.35
N PRO A 12 2.87 -4.99 -16.96
CA PRO A 12 1.58 -5.43 -16.49
C PRO A 12 0.99 -6.31 -17.58
N THR A 13 0.74 -7.56 -17.25
CA THR A 13 0.27 -8.58 -18.17
C THR A 13 -1.11 -8.16 -18.66
N MET A 14 -1.13 -7.59 -19.87
CA MET A 14 -2.32 -7.14 -20.60
C MET A 14 -3.39 -8.22 -20.45
N PHE A 15 -4.52 -7.89 -19.80
CA PHE A 15 -5.72 -8.73 -19.64
C PHE A 15 -5.74 -9.86 -18.58
N THR A 16 -4.80 -9.93 -17.63
CA THR A 16 -4.79 -11.03 -16.62
C THR A 16 -4.96 -10.58 -15.16
N SER A 17 -5.52 -9.39 -14.92
CA SER A 17 -5.79 -8.98 -13.53
C SER A 17 -6.73 -9.99 -12.86
N ARG A 18 -6.44 -10.39 -11.62
CA ARG A 18 -7.27 -11.33 -10.85
C ARG A 18 -8.68 -10.77 -10.65
N GLU A 19 -8.81 -9.44 -10.76
CA GLU A 19 -10.01 -8.63 -10.64
C GLU A 19 -10.87 -8.61 -11.92
N GLY A 20 -10.40 -9.26 -13.00
CA GLY A 20 -11.05 -9.27 -14.31
C GLY A 20 -10.75 -8.03 -15.16
N VAL A 21 -11.71 -7.62 -16.00
CA VAL A 21 -11.61 -6.40 -16.79
C VAL A 21 -12.05 -5.19 -15.97
N THR A 22 -11.07 -4.37 -15.59
CA THR A 22 -11.22 -3.13 -14.82
C THR A 22 -10.67 -1.94 -15.60
N LEU A 23 -11.01 -0.72 -15.19
CA LEU A 23 -10.45 0.49 -15.78
C LEU A 23 -8.92 0.46 -15.72
N ASP A 24 -8.34 0.03 -14.60
CA ASP A 24 -6.88 -0.12 -14.47
C ASP A 24 -6.31 -1.13 -15.46
N SER A 25 -6.97 -2.27 -15.66
CA SER A 25 -6.50 -3.30 -16.61
C SER A 25 -6.42 -2.82 -18.06
N ILE A 26 -7.22 -1.80 -18.42
CA ILE A 26 -7.21 -1.14 -19.74
C ILE A 26 -6.29 0.08 -19.73
N ALA A 27 -6.40 0.94 -18.71
CA ALA A 27 -5.70 2.22 -18.64
C ALA A 27 -4.20 2.06 -18.38
N ALA A 28 -3.78 1.06 -17.60
CA ALA A 28 -2.37 0.82 -17.31
C ALA A 28 -1.53 0.53 -18.58
N PRO A 29 -1.89 -0.43 -19.45
CA PRO A 29 -1.14 -0.66 -20.68
C PRO A 29 -1.23 0.51 -21.66
N LEU A 30 -2.42 1.15 -21.79
CA LEU A 30 -2.57 2.34 -22.63
C LEU A 30 -1.65 3.48 -22.18
N ARG A 31 -1.54 3.71 -20.86
CA ARG A 31 -0.62 4.71 -20.30
C ARG A 31 0.83 4.37 -20.60
N LEU A 32 1.24 3.10 -20.51
CA LEU A 32 2.60 2.65 -20.82
C LEU A 32 2.96 2.78 -22.31
N TRP A 33 1.96 2.94 -23.18
CA TRP A 33 2.18 3.11 -24.61
C TRP A 33 2.06 4.57 -25.03
N LEU A 34 0.94 5.21 -24.70
CA LEU A 34 0.60 6.57 -25.11
C LEU A 34 1.36 7.66 -24.34
N LEU A 35 1.83 7.38 -23.14
CA LEU A 35 2.49 8.35 -22.27
C LEU A 35 3.92 7.94 -21.91
N ASN A 36 4.53 7.03 -22.69
CA ASN A 36 5.91 6.64 -22.51
C ASN A 36 6.85 7.59 -23.24
N PRO A 37 7.67 8.40 -22.52
CA PRO A 37 8.56 9.37 -23.16
C PRO A 37 9.59 8.71 -24.08
N MET A 38 9.96 7.44 -23.86
CA MET A 38 10.87 6.71 -24.75
C MET A 38 10.27 6.43 -26.14
N LEU A 39 8.94 6.49 -26.27
CA LEU A 39 8.23 6.33 -27.54
C LEU A 39 7.77 7.69 -28.09
N THR A 40 7.16 8.50 -27.23
CA THR A 40 6.50 9.74 -27.65
C THR A 40 7.48 10.87 -27.94
N VAL A 41 8.62 10.96 -27.23
CA VAL A 41 9.62 12.01 -27.49
C VAL A 41 10.34 11.80 -28.82
N PRO A 42 10.85 10.60 -29.17
CA PRO A 42 11.40 10.38 -30.50
C PRO A 42 10.40 10.62 -31.63
N ALA A 43 9.13 10.23 -31.44
CA ALA A 43 8.07 10.52 -32.40
C ALA A 43 7.84 12.04 -32.58
N ALA A 44 7.80 12.80 -31.49
CA ALA A 44 7.69 14.26 -31.54
C ALA A 44 8.90 14.91 -32.21
N LEU A 45 10.12 14.44 -31.93
CA LEU A 45 11.34 14.93 -32.58
C LEU A 45 11.35 14.63 -34.09
N ALA A 46 10.87 13.46 -34.51
CA ALA A 46 10.75 13.11 -35.93
C ALA A 46 9.72 14.00 -36.66
N VAL A 47 8.58 14.28 -36.04
CA VAL A 47 7.57 15.22 -36.59
C VAL A 47 8.16 16.63 -36.69
N LEU A 48 8.91 17.07 -35.69
CA LEU A 48 9.57 18.38 -35.70
C LEU A 48 10.64 18.46 -36.80
N ALA A 49 11.45 17.42 -36.97
CA ALA A 49 12.46 17.34 -38.01
C ALA A 49 11.84 17.44 -39.42
N LEU A 50 10.75 16.71 -39.69
CA LEU A 50 10.01 16.83 -40.95
C LEU A 50 9.44 18.23 -41.16
N ALA A 51 8.89 18.86 -40.11
CA ALA A 51 8.37 20.22 -40.18
C ALA A 51 9.46 21.27 -40.46
N LEU A 52 10.70 21.00 -40.04
CA LEU A 52 11.89 21.82 -40.32
C LEU A 52 12.56 21.49 -41.67
N GLY A 53 12.03 20.54 -42.44
CA GLY A 53 12.54 20.18 -43.77
C GLY A 53 13.70 19.18 -43.77
N LEU A 54 13.96 18.46 -42.68
CA LEU A 54 14.92 17.36 -42.66
C LEU A 54 14.34 16.13 -43.37
N ASP A 55 15.11 15.54 -44.29
CA ASP A 55 14.72 14.31 -44.99
C ASP A 55 14.89 13.09 -44.08
N LEU A 56 13.77 12.50 -43.68
CA LEU A 56 13.70 11.24 -42.92
C LEU A 56 13.16 10.08 -43.77
N GLY A 57 13.16 10.20 -45.10
CA GLY A 57 12.64 9.18 -46.01
C GLY A 57 11.11 9.12 -46.08
N ILE A 58 10.41 10.08 -45.48
CA ILE A 58 8.95 10.23 -45.51
C ILE A 58 8.62 11.37 -46.48
N LYS A 59 7.98 11.03 -47.61
CA LYS A 59 7.72 11.96 -48.72
C LYS A 59 6.54 12.90 -48.49
N ASP A 60 5.60 12.50 -47.63
CA ASP A 60 4.36 13.24 -47.39
C ASP A 60 4.46 14.08 -46.11
N ALA A 61 3.98 15.32 -46.18
CA ALA A 61 3.87 16.19 -45.02
C ALA A 61 2.84 15.62 -44.03
N ILE A 62 3.23 15.46 -42.75
CA ILE A 62 2.33 14.99 -41.70
C ILE A 62 1.28 16.07 -41.42
N PRO A 63 -0.03 15.78 -41.52
CA PRO A 63 -1.08 16.76 -41.26
C PRO A 63 -0.99 17.34 -39.84
N ILE A 64 -1.25 18.64 -39.66
CA ILE A 64 -1.19 19.30 -38.35
C ILE A 64 -2.10 18.66 -37.28
N ARG A 65 -3.22 18.05 -37.72
CA ARG A 65 -4.13 17.27 -36.87
C ARG A 65 -3.47 16.05 -36.22
N VAL A 66 -2.37 15.55 -36.79
CA VAL A 66 -1.57 14.44 -36.26
C VAL A 66 -0.40 14.98 -35.44
N GLN A 67 0.19 16.11 -35.85
CA GLN A 67 1.33 16.71 -35.15
C GLN A 67 0.97 17.15 -33.72
N ALA A 68 -0.13 17.89 -33.55
CA ALA A 68 -0.51 18.43 -32.25
C ALA A 68 -0.74 17.35 -31.17
N PRO A 69 -1.48 16.26 -31.43
CA PRO A 69 -1.59 15.15 -30.47
C PRO A 69 -0.25 14.50 -30.13
N VAL A 70 0.66 14.33 -31.10
CA VAL A 70 1.99 13.72 -30.84
C VAL A 70 2.78 14.59 -29.86
N TYR A 71 2.82 15.91 -30.07
CA TYR A 71 3.49 16.82 -29.15
C TYR A 71 2.84 16.85 -27.76
N LEU A 72 1.50 16.84 -27.68
CA LEU A 72 0.78 16.80 -26.41
C LEU A 72 1.04 15.50 -25.64
N LEU A 73 1.04 14.35 -26.32
CA LEU A 73 1.37 13.06 -25.70
C LEU A 73 2.83 12.98 -25.25
N ALA A 74 3.76 13.55 -26.02
CA ALA A 74 5.17 13.66 -25.62
C ALA A 74 5.33 14.53 -24.38
N LEU A 75 4.74 15.72 -24.37
CA LEU A 75 4.76 16.62 -23.22
C LEU A 75 4.12 15.96 -21.99
N ALA A 76 2.93 15.38 -22.13
CA ALA A 76 2.25 14.69 -21.05
C ALA A 76 3.07 13.51 -20.52
N GLY A 77 3.64 12.68 -21.40
CA GLY A 77 4.49 11.56 -21.02
C GLY A 77 5.74 11.99 -20.26
N MET A 78 6.41 13.05 -20.72
CA MET A 78 7.54 13.64 -19.99
C MET A 78 7.14 14.17 -18.62
N LEU A 79 6.02 14.91 -18.53
CA LEU A 79 5.53 15.44 -17.25
C LEU A 79 5.16 14.33 -16.27
N PHE A 80 4.45 13.28 -16.72
CA PHE A 80 4.11 12.14 -15.87
C PHE A 80 5.34 11.33 -15.46
N SER A 81 6.32 11.16 -16.35
CA SER A 81 7.57 10.46 -16.04
C SER A 81 8.42 11.25 -15.04
N LEU A 82 8.56 12.56 -15.25
CA LEU A 82 9.23 13.45 -14.32
C LEU A 82 8.53 13.45 -12.95
N ASN A 83 7.21 13.56 -12.92
CA ASN A 83 6.45 13.49 -11.67
C ASN A 83 6.69 12.17 -10.94
N GLY A 84 6.61 11.02 -11.64
CA GLY A 84 6.87 9.72 -11.03
C GLY A 84 8.31 9.55 -10.54
N TYR A 85 9.28 10.11 -11.26
CA TYR A 85 10.67 10.17 -10.80
C TYR A 85 10.79 11.01 -9.53
N LEU A 86 10.23 12.23 -9.51
CA LEU A 86 10.26 13.10 -8.34
C LEU A 86 9.55 12.47 -7.15
N ASP A 87 8.36 11.91 -7.32
CA ASP A 87 7.62 11.19 -6.28
C ASP A 87 8.51 10.11 -5.64
N LYS A 88 9.17 9.29 -6.47
CA LYS A 88 10.11 8.28 -5.99
C LYS A 88 11.28 8.91 -5.22
N GLN A 89 11.93 9.93 -5.78
CA GLN A 89 13.10 10.54 -5.15
C GLN A 89 12.76 11.23 -3.82
N PHE A 90 11.63 11.93 -3.74
CA PHE A 90 11.16 12.58 -2.52
C PHE A 90 10.74 11.57 -1.45
N ALA A 91 10.01 10.51 -1.83
CA ALA A 91 9.65 9.44 -0.90
C ALA A 91 10.87 8.69 -0.35
N ASN A 92 12.01 8.78 -1.06
CA ASN A 92 13.23 8.03 -0.77
C ASN A 92 14.43 8.91 -0.44
N ASN A 93 14.20 10.17 -0.07
CA ASN A 93 15.24 11.08 0.40
C ASN A 93 16.44 11.23 -0.54
N TRP A 94 16.27 10.98 -1.85
CA TRP A 94 17.33 10.99 -2.86
C TRP A 94 18.49 10.01 -2.59
N VAL A 95 18.28 9.01 -1.73
CA VAL A 95 19.27 7.98 -1.39
C VAL A 95 18.73 6.60 -1.73
N SER A 96 19.61 5.70 -2.16
CA SER A 96 19.37 4.26 -2.25
C SER A 96 19.89 3.55 -0.99
N ASP A 97 19.44 2.32 -0.78
CA ASP A 97 20.04 1.44 0.22
C ASP A 97 20.45 0.14 -0.47
N GLU A 98 21.74 -0.12 -0.55
CA GLU A 98 22.30 -1.30 -1.23
C GLU A 98 22.59 -2.45 -0.25
N THR A 99 22.30 -2.27 1.04
CA THR A 99 22.61 -3.25 2.09
C THR A 99 21.52 -4.28 2.33
N TRP A 100 20.45 -4.29 1.53
CA TRP A 100 19.36 -5.26 1.65
C TRP A 100 19.86 -6.68 1.36
N ASP A 101 19.68 -7.58 2.31
CA ASP A 101 19.95 -9.00 2.17
C ASP A 101 18.81 -9.82 2.80
N TRP A 102 17.94 -10.34 1.93
CA TRP A 102 16.73 -11.08 2.32
C TRP A 102 16.99 -12.36 3.12
N ASP A 103 18.22 -12.87 3.15
CA ASP A 103 18.59 -13.98 4.04
C ASP A 103 18.79 -13.52 5.50
N GLU A 104 19.14 -12.24 5.68
CA GLU A 104 19.38 -11.59 6.96
C GLU A 104 18.20 -10.75 7.44
N GLU A 105 17.28 -10.37 6.55
CA GLU A 105 16.11 -9.58 6.91
C GLU A 105 15.15 -10.30 7.88
N ILE A 106 14.66 -9.52 8.84
CA ILE A 106 13.67 -9.95 9.83
C ILE A 106 12.39 -9.14 9.62
N VAL A 107 11.32 -9.83 9.24
CA VAL A 107 10.04 -9.23 8.89
C VAL A 107 9.01 -9.53 9.96
N VAL A 108 8.38 -8.49 10.51
CA VAL A 108 7.21 -8.63 11.38
C VAL A 108 5.95 -8.29 10.59
N VAL A 109 4.95 -9.17 10.62
CA VAL A 109 3.64 -8.93 10.00
C VAL A 109 2.54 -9.05 11.04
N THR A 110 1.82 -7.94 11.27
CA THR A 110 0.63 -7.97 12.12
C THR A 110 -0.61 -8.37 11.34
N GLY A 111 -1.51 -9.13 11.96
CA GLY A 111 -2.71 -9.64 11.27
C GLY A 111 -2.37 -10.70 10.20
N GLY A 112 -1.25 -11.41 10.36
CA GLY A 112 -0.71 -12.34 9.37
C GLY A 112 -1.39 -13.71 9.35
N SER A 113 -2.38 -13.98 10.21
CA SER A 113 -3.08 -15.28 10.23
C SER A 113 -4.14 -15.43 9.16
N GLY A 114 -4.58 -14.34 8.49
CA GLY A 114 -5.57 -14.40 7.40
C GLY A 114 -5.56 -13.17 6.49
N GLY A 115 -6.42 -13.19 5.47
CA GLY A 115 -6.63 -12.05 4.57
C GLY A 115 -5.35 -11.54 3.89
N ILE A 116 -5.19 -10.21 3.83
CA ILE A 116 -4.02 -9.55 3.22
C ILE A 116 -2.72 -9.97 3.92
N GLY A 117 -2.71 -10.02 5.25
CA GLY A 117 -1.51 -10.38 6.02
C GLY A 117 -1.03 -11.80 5.72
N ALA A 118 -1.94 -12.77 5.63
CA ALA A 118 -1.59 -14.13 5.22
C ALA A 118 -0.99 -14.18 3.82
N SER A 119 -1.52 -13.42 2.87
CA SER A 119 -0.96 -13.35 1.51
C SER A 119 0.44 -12.71 1.51
N ILE A 120 0.65 -11.62 2.25
CA ILE A 120 1.99 -11.01 2.43
C ILE A 120 2.98 -12.06 2.95
N CYS A 121 2.62 -12.76 4.04
CA CYS A 121 3.47 -13.79 4.63
C CYS A 121 3.83 -14.92 3.65
N GLN A 122 2.83 -15.46 2.95
CA GLN A 122 3.03 -16.54 1.98
C GLN A 122 3.93 -16.08 0.82
N GLN A 123 3.78 -14.84 0.36
CA GLN A 123 4.58 -14.30 -0.73
C GLN A 123 6.02 -13.98 -0.32
N LEU A 124 6.24 -13.51 0.90
CA LEU A 124 7.59 -13.34 1.46
C LEU A 124 8.34 -14.68 1.49
N LEU A 125 7.69 -15.72 2.02
CA LEU A 125 8.27 -17.06 2.11
C LEU A 125 8.44 -17.73 0.74
N ALA A 126 7.53 -17.49 -0.21
CA ALA A 126 7.65 -18.01 -1.58
C ALA A 126 8.80 -17.37 -2.36
N ARG A 127 9.11 -16.09 -2.11
CA ARG A 127 10.23 -15.39 -2.75
C ARG A 127 11.57 -15.76 -2.14
N ASN A 128 11.64 -15.85 -0.81
CA ASN A 128 12.83 -16.31 -0.10
C ASN A 128 12.44 -17.07 1.18
N PRO A 129 12.51 -18.42 1.18
CA PRO A 129 12.22 -19.24 2.35
C PRO A 129 13.13 -19.00 3.57
N ARG A 130 14.29 -18.35 3.38
CA ARG A 130 15.23 -18.02 4.45
C ARG A 130 14.88 -16.72 5.18
N THR A 131 13.95 -15.92 4.65
CA THR A 131 13.45 -14.72 5.33
C THR A 131 12.92 -15.09 6.72
N ARG A 132 13.40 -14.41 7.76
CA ARG A 132 12.90 -14.62 9.13
C ARG A 132 11.59 -13.86 9.29
N LEU A 133 10.49 -14.59 9.42
CA LEU A 133 9.13 -14.04 9.46
C LEU A 133 8.51 -14.23 10.84
N ALA A 134 8.16 -13.14 11.52
CA ALA A 134 7.41 -13.14 12.76
C ALA A 134 5.97 -12.67 12.49
N VAL A 135 4.99 -13.56 12.66
CA VAL A 135 3.57 -13.23 12.54
C VAL A 135 2.99 -12.92 13.91
N VAL A 136 2.35 -11.76 14.03
CA VAL A 136 1.68 -11.31 15.25
C VAL A 136 0.18 -11.21 14.97
N ASP A 137 -0.63 -12.01 15.65
CA ASP A 137 -2.09 -12.02 15.45
C ASP A 137 -2.81 -12.52 16.71
N TYR A 138 -4.07 -12.14 16.91
CA TYR A 138 -4.90 -12.63 18.02
C TYR A 138 -5.43 -14.05 17.74
N ALA A 139 -5.60 -14.38 16.46
CA ALA A 139 -6.12 -15.64 15.95
C ALA A 139 -4.99 -16.56 15.46
N PRO A 140 -5.13 -17.90 15.59
CA PRO A 140 -4.14 -18.86 15.09
C PRO A 140 -3.94 -18.75 13.58
N LEU A 141 -2.77 -19.14 13.08
CA LEU A 141 -2.45 -19.14 11.66
C LEU A 141 -3.48 -19.97 10.87
N GLY A 142 -4.15 -19.34 9.90
CA GLY A 142 -5.12 -19.99 9.02
C GLY A 142 -4.51 -20.64 7.77
N TRP A 143 -3.18 -20.71 7.69
CA TRP A 143 -2.42 -21.22 6.54
C TRP A 143 -1.13 -21.89 7.04
N ARG A 144 -0.48 -22.67 6.16
CA ARG A 144 0.81 -23.32 6.45
C ARG A 144 1.87 -22.85 5.47
N PRO A 145 3.14 -22.70 5.89
CA PRO A 145 4.23 -22.42 4.97
C PRO A 145 4.31 -23.51 3.90
N GLY A 146 4.58 -23.12 2.66
CA GLY A 146 4.60 -24.05 1.51
C GLY A 146 5.84 -24.96 1.43
N HIS A 147 6.81 -24.78 2.33
CA HIS A 147 8.06 -25.53 2.34
C HIS A 147 8.49 -25.88 3.77
N ASP A 148 8.98 -27.11 3.94
CA ASP A 148 9.62 -27.54 5.18
C ASP A 148 10.94 -26.78 5.35
N GLY A 149 11.11 -26.11 6.49
CA GLY A 149 12.28 -25.27 6.79
C GLY A 149 12.07 -23.75 6.68
N ALA A 150 10.83 -23.29 6.40
CA ALA A 150 10.49 -21.87 6.49
C ALA A 150 10.80 -21.32 7.90
N ARG A 151 11.51 -20.19 7.95
CA ARG A 151 11.85 -19.49 9.20
C ARG A 151 10.67 -18.63 9.68
N LEU A 152 9.64 -19.29 10.21
CA LEU A 152 8.38 -18.67 10.63
C LEU A 152 8.17 -18.83 12.14
N TRP A 153 7.92 -17.71 12.82
CA TRP A 153 7.50 -17.65 14.22
C TRP A 153 6.11 -17.04 14.32
N TYR A 154 5.28 -17.56 15.22
CA TYR A 154 3.95 -17.05 15.48
C TYR A 154 3.82 -16.59 16.92
N TYR A 155 3.32 -15.38 17.10
CA TYR A 155 3.08 -14.74 18.38
C TYR A 155 1.60 -14.41 18.51
N ARG A 156 0.89 -15.16 19.37
CA ARG A 156 -0.49 -14.82 19.73
C ARG A 156 -0.50 -13.53 20.54
N CYS A 157 -1.10 -12.47 20.01
CA CYS A 157 -1.17 -11.17 20.67
C CYS A 157 -2.45 -10.44 20.26
N ASP A 158 -3.23 -10.01 21.25
CA ASP A 158 -4.23 -8.95 21.04
C ASP A 158 -3.48 -7.61 20.99
N LEU A 159 -3.53 -6.95 19.84
CA LEU A 159 -2.84 -5.67 19.63
C LEU A 159 -3.54 -4.50 20.33
N SER A 160 -4.78 -4.68 20.79
CA SER A 160 -5.45 -3.67 21.63
C SER A 160 -4.89 -3.61 23.06
N ASP A 161 -4.16 -4.64 23.50
CA ASP A 161 -3.49 -4.70 24.79
C ASP A 161 -2.01 -4.29 24.65
N ALA A 162 -1.69 -3.08 25.13
CA ALA A 162 -0.34 -2.51 25.06
C ALA A 162 0.71 -3.34 25.81
N ASP A 163 0.35 -4.00 26.92
CA ASP A 163 1.27 -4.84 27.68
C ASP A 163 1.51 -6.18 26.96
N ALA A 164 0.48 -6.75 26.35
CA ALA A 164 0.63 -7.93 25.50
C ALA A 164 1.52 -7.65 24.28
N LEU A 165 1.30 -6.50 23.64
CA LEU A 165 2.11 -6.02 22.52
C LEU A 165 3.58 -5.87 22.91
N ARG A 166 3.87 -5.21 24.04
CA ARG A 166 5.24 -5.04 24.55
C ARG A 166 5.92 -6.38 24.80
N ARG A 167 5.24 -7.32 25.49
CA ARG A 167 5.76 -8.68 25.73
C ARG A 167 6.02 -9.44 24.43
N ALA A 168 5.15 -9.31 23.43
CA ALA A 168 5.37 -9.92 22.12
C ALA A 168 6.60 -9.33 21.41
N CYS A 169 6.79 -8.01 21.49
CA CYS A 169 7.97 -7.33 20.92
C CYS A 169 9.27 -7.75 21.60
N GLU A 170 9.28 -7.85 22.94
CA GLU A 170 10.42 -8.35 23.72
C GLU A 170 10.79 -9.78 23.30
N ARG A 171 9.78 -10.66 23.14
CA ARG A 171 10.00 -12.03 22.67
C ARG A 171 10.53 -12.10 21.25
N ILE A 172 9.99 -11.32 20.32
CA ILE A 172 10.49 -11.25 18.93
C ILE A 172 11.97 -10.87 18.92
N ARG A 173 12.37 -9.84 19.70
CA ARG A 173 13.76 -9.43 19.80
C ARG A 173 14.67 -10.52 20.38
N GLY A 174 14.20 -11.25 21.39
CA GLY A 174 14.97 -12.33 22.02
C GLY A 174 15.07 -13.61 21.20
N GLU A 175 14.00 -14.00 20.51
CA GLU A 175 13.90 -15.28 19.80
C GLU A 175 14.33 -15.18 18.32
N VAL A 176 14.06 -14.06 17.65
CA VAL A 176 14.28 -13.88 16.20
C VAL A 176 15.37 -12.84 15.92
N GLY A 177 15.40 -11.77 16.71
CA GLY A 177 16.31 -10.63 16.55
C GLY A 177 15.58 -9.32 16.27
N HIS A 178 16.32 -8.31 15.82
CA HIS A 178 15.76 -6.98 15.56
C HIS A 178 15.11 -6.89 14.18
N PRO A 179 13.80 -6.60 14.09
CA PRO A 179 13.12 -6.45 12.81
C PRO A 179 13.72 -5.35 11.94
N THR A 180 13.86 -5.63 10.65
CA THR A 180 14.23 -4.68 9.61
C THR A 180 13.02 -4.26 8.78
N VAL A 181 11.95 -5.08 8.75
CA VAL A 181 10.68 -4.74 8.09
C VAL A 181 9.51 -4.91 9.05
N LEU A 182 8.63 -3.91 9.12
CA LEU A 182 7.41 -3.94 9.92
C LEU A 182 6.18 -3.70 9.04
N PHE A 183 5.33 -4.71 8.88
CA PHE A 183 4.00 -4.57 8.28
C PHE A 183 2.94 -4.35 9.36
N ASN A 184 2.52 -3.09 9.52
CA ASN A 184 1.34 -2.70 10.27
C ASN A 184 0.08 -2.97 9.43
N ASN A 185 -0.33 -4.24 9.41
CA ASN A 185 -1.43 -4.74 8.58
C ASN A 185 -2.69 -5.10 9.36
N ALA A 186 -2.58 -5.47 10.65
CA ALA A 186 -3.73 -5.79 11.47
C ALA A 186 -4.78 -4.66 11.46
N GLY A 187 -6.05 -5.06 11.43
CA GLY A 187 -7.16 -4.12 11.38
C GLY A 187 -8.46 -4.72 11.90
N LEU A 188 -9.29 -3.85 12.46
CA LEU A 188 -10.63 -4.11 12.98
C LEU A 188 -11.61 -3.11 12.37
N VAL A 189 -12.80 -3.56 11.99
CA VAL A 189 -13.95 -2.71 11.62
C VAL A 189 -15.23 -3.39 12.10
N ARG A 190 -16.19 -2.58 12.57
CA ARG A 190 -17.46 -3.07 13.13
C ARG A 190 -18.68 -2.85 12.25
N GLY A 191 -18.69 -1.78 11.43
CA GLY A 191 -19.83 -1.51 10.54
C GLY A 191 -21.07 -0.96 11.26
N ALA A 192 -20.91 -0.17 12.31
CA ALA A 192 -21.99 0.45 13.04
C ALA A 192 -21.96 1.98 12.93
N SER A 193 -23.13 2.61 13.03
CA SER A 193 -23.21 4.06 13.24
C SER A 193 -22.47 4.42 14.53
N ILE A 194 -21.82 5.59 14.56
CA ILE A 194 -21.11 6.07 15.76
C ILE A 194 -22.06 6.28 16.96
N LEU A 195 -23.36 6.42 16.71
CA LEU A 195 -24.38 6.55 17.75
C LEU A 195 -24.86 5.20 18.29
N GLU A 196 -24.63 4.12 17.54
CA GLU A 196 -25.11 2.76 17.87
C GLU A 196 -23.98 1.84 18.35
N GLY A 197 -22.75 2.05 17.85
CA GLY A 197 -21.57 1.31 18.29
C GLY A 197 -21.26 1.56 19.77
N SER A 198 -20.79 0.52 20.46
CA SER A 198 -20.42 0.65 21.88
C SER A 198 -19.13 1.46 22.06
N CYS A 199 -18.92 2.04 23.25
CA CYS A 199 -17.64 2.67 23.57
C CYS A 199 -16.47 1.69 23.43
N GLY A 200 -16.66 0.43 23.86
CA GLY A 200 -15.67 -0.63 23.71
C GLY A 200 -15.30 -0.92 22.26
N ASP A 201 -16.26 -0.86 21.33
CA ASP A 201 -15.98 -1.00 19.89
C ASP A 201 -15.08 0.11 19.37
N VAL A 202 -15.39 1.36 19.73
CA VAL A 202 -14.57 2.53 19.34
C VAL A 202 -13.16 2.40 19.90
N GLU A 203 -13.02 2.04 21.18
CA GLU A 203 -11.73 1.82 21.82
C GLU A 203 -10.94 0.69 21.14
N ALA A 204 -11.58 -0.44 20.85
CA ALA A 204 -10.95 -1.57 20.17
C ALA A 204 -10.44 -1.17 18.78
N THR A 205 -11.25 -0.44 18.00
CA THR A 205 -10.88 0.05 16.67
C THR A 205 -9.69 1.00 16.76
N VAL A 206 -9.73 2.00 17.66
CA VAL A 206 -8.65 2.98 17.84
C VAL A 206 -7.36 2.31 18.32
N ARG A 207 -7.46 1.43 19.33
CA ARG A 207 -6.29 0.74 19.88
C ARG A 207 -5.63 -0.16 18.85
N THR A 208 -6.41 -0.94 18.11
CA THR A 208 -5.88 -1.88 17.11
C THR A 208 -5.35 -1.18 15.85
N ASN A 209 -6.11 -0.22 15.29
CA ASN A 209 -5.80 0.32 13.97
C ASN A 209 -4.86 1.52 13.99
N LEU A 210 -4.70 2.19 15.14
CA LEU A 210 -3.91 3.42 15.25
C LEU A 210 -2.86 3.35 16.36
N ILE A 211 -3.27 3.06 17.60
CA ILE A 211 -2.32 3.04 18.73
C ILE A 211 -1.30 1.90 18.58
N ALA A 212 -1.73 0.70 18.23
CA ALA A 212 -0.83 -0.44 18.06
C ALA A 212 0.26 -0.19 16.99
N PRO A 213 -0.04 0.31 15.77
CA PRO A 213 0.99 0.76 14.83
C PRO A 213 1.98 1.77 15.41
N MET A 214 1.51 2.76 16.19
CA MET A 214 2.39 3.73 16.85
C MET A 214 3.30 3.06 17.87
N LEU A 215 2.77 2.15 18.70
CA LEU A 215 3.55 1.41 19.69
C LEU A 215 4.56 0.48 19.03
N LEU A 216 4.20 -0.22 17.95
CA LEU A 216 5.11 -1.07 17.19
C LEU A 216 6.25 -0.27 16.55
N VAL A 217 5.95 0.95 16.06
CA VAL A 217 6.99 1.88 15.62
C VAL A 217 7.93 2.22 16.77
N LYS A 218 7.42 2.55 17.96
CA LYS A 218 8.25 2.82 19.15
C LYS A 218 9.12 1.61 19.56
N GLU A 219 8.63 0.39 19.37
CA GLU A 219 9.34 -0.85 19.75
C GLU A 219 10.42 -1.29 18.76
N PHE A 220 10.21 -1.11 17.44
CA PHE A 220 11.08 -1.68 16.42
C PHE A 220 11.89 -0.67 15.62
N VAL A 221 11.38 0.54 15.40
CA VAL A 221 12.05 1.56 14.58
C VAL A 221 13.34 2.13 15.22
N PRO A 222 13.53 2.21 16.55
CA PRO A 222 14.79 2.70 17.10
C PRO A 222 16.04 1.97 16.59
N GLU A 223 15.96 0.65 16.41
CA GLU A 223 17.08 -0.12 15.85
C GLU A 223 17.25 0.10 14.35
N MET A 224 16.15 0.24 13.59
CA MET A 224 16.20 0.61 12.18
C MET A 224 16.89 1.96 11.98
N VAL A 225 16.57 2.94 12.85
CA VAL A 225 17.23 4.26 12.89
C VAL A 225 18.71 4.12 13.22
N ARG A 226 19.07 3.35 14.24
CA ARG A 226 20.47 3.14 14.64
C ARG A 226 21.32 2.55 13.51
N ARG A 227 20.73 1.67 12.69
CA ARG A 227 21.39 1.05 11.52
C ARG A 227 21.25 1.88 10.25
N ASP A 228 20.38 2.90 10.27
CA ASP A 228 19.90 3.61 9.08
C ASP A 228 19.51 2.61 7.98
N HIS A 229 18.68 1.63 8.35
CA HIS A 229 18.24 0.55 7.48
C HIS A 229 16.93 -0.04 8.03
N GLY A 230 15.91 -0.09 7.18
CA GLY A 230 14.65 -0.76 7.49
C GLY A 230 13.47 -0.21 6.68
N HIS A 231 12.30 -0.82 6.84
CA HIS A 231 11.10 -0.46 6.09
C HIS A 231 9.84 -0.65 6.93
N VAL A 232 9.08 0.42 7.16
CA VAL A 232 7.76 0.38 7.80
C VAL A 232 6.67 0.44 6.74
N VAL A 233 5.75 -0.52 6.77
CA VAL A 233 4.65 -0.63 5.82
C VAL A 233 3.34 -0.53 6.56
N HIS A 234 2.45 0.36 6.11
CA HIS A 234 1.12 0.54 6.68
C HIS A 234 0.04 0.08 5.69
N THR A 235 -0.89 -0.75 6.15
CA THR A 235 -2.12 -1.08 5.41
C THR A 235 -3.19 -0.02 5.72
N GLY A 236 -3.25 0.99 4.88
CA GLY A 236 -4.28 2.02 4.86
C GLY A 236 -5.58 1.55 4.20
N SER A 237 -6.42 2.52 3.83
CA SER A 237 -7.72 2.28 3.20
C SER A 237 -8.15 3.54 2.46
N LEU A 238 -8.91 3.41 1.38
CA LEU A 238 -9.53 4.54 0.68
C LEU A 238 -10.43 5.37 1.61
N SER A 239 -10.93 4.79 2.71
CA SER A 239 -11.67 5.51 3.75
C SER A 239 -10.87 6.61 4.46
N CYS A 240 -9.54 6.61 4.39
CA CYS A 240 -8.73 7.73 4.87
C CYS A 240 -8.91 8.99 4.01
N ILE A 241 -9.32 8.82 2.75
CA ILE A 241 -9.56 9.89 1.78
C ILE A 241 -11.06 10.18 1.68
N THR A 242 -11.85 9.19 1.26
CA THR A 242 -13.30 9.28 1.06
C THR A 242 -14.03 8.34 2.04
N PRO A 243 -14.28 8.78 3.28
CA PRO A 243 -14.87 7.94 4.31
C PRO A 243 -16.36 7.67 4.01
N PRO A 244 -16.81 6.41 3.96
CA PRO A 244 -18.23 6.09 3.91
C PRO A 244 -18.90 6.19 5.29
N ALA A 245 -20.23 6.27 5.29
CA ALA A 245 -21.03 6.19 6.51
C ALA A 245 -20.88 4.82 7.20
N LEU A 246 -21.26 4.74 8.47
CA LEU A 246 -21.28 3.52 9.30
C LEU A 246 -19.90 2.92 9.64
N ILE A 247 -18.81 3.63 9.33
CA ILE A 247 -17.44 3.24 9.73
C ILE A 247 -16.63 4.47 10.16
N VAL A 248 -17.25 5.35 10.96
CA VAL A 248 -16.68 6.64 11.40
C VAL A 248 -15.39 6.44 12.20
N ASP A 249 -15.43 5.55 13.19
CA ASP A 249 -14.29 5.15 14.02
C ASP A 249 -13.14 4.59 13.17
N TYR A 250 -13.43 3.62 12.30
CA TYR A 250 -12.45 3.03 11.39
C TYR A 250 -11.84 4.09 10.46
N SER A 251 -12.66 4.93 9.84
CA SER A 251 -12.19 5.97 8.93
C SER A 251 -11.29 6.99 9.64
N ALA A 252 -11.64 7.37 10.87
CA ALA A 252 -10.81 8.22 11.70
C ALA A 252 -9.45 7.57 11.97
N THR A 253 -9.40 6.26 12.30
CA THR A 253 -8.13 5.56 12.51
C THR A 253 -7.28 5.48 11.25
N LYS A 254 -7.89 5.26 10.07
CA LYS A 254 -7.16 5.18 8.80
C LYS A 254 -6.66 6.54 8.32
N ALA A 255 -7.39 7.62 8.61
CA ALA A 255 -6.90 8.99 8.42
C ALA A 255 -5.75 9.31 9.39
N GLY A 256 -5.85 8.89 10.65
CA GLY A 256 -4.76 9.01 11.62
C GLY A 256 -3.50 8.23 11.20
N LEU A 257 -3.66 7.05 10.61
CA LEU A 257 -2.56 6.25 10.10
C LEU A 257 -1.84 6.91 8.90
N LEU A 258 -2.60 7.58 8.02
CA LEU A 258 -2.03 8.40 6.95
C LEU A 258 -1.19 9.55 7.52
N ALA A 259 -1.75 10.31 8.47
CA ALA A 259 -1.02 11.41 9.11
C ALA A 259 0.23 10.91 9.86
N MET A 260 0.14 9.77 10.55
CA MET A 260 1.26 9.10 11.20
C MET A 260 2.37 8.75 10.19
N HIS A 261 2.01 8.19 9.03
CA HIS A 261 2.97 7.84 7.98
C HIS A 261 3.75 9.07 7.49
N GLU A 262 3.04 10.16 7.18
CA GLU A 262 3.64 11.41 6.69
C GLU A 262 4.55 12.06 7.74
N ALA A 263 4.09 12.13 9.00
CA ALA A 263 4.88 12.67 10.10
C ALA A 263 6.13 11.83 10.39
N LEU A 264 6.00 10.51 10.46
CA LEU A 264 7.11 9.59 10.71
C LEU A 264 8.17 9.67 9.61
N GLN A 265 7.75 9.82 8.34
CA GLN A 265 8.69 10.01 7.23
C GLN A 265 9.56 11.26 7.42
N LEU A 266 8.97 12.36 7.90
CA LEU A 266 9.70 13.60 8.19
C LEU A 266 10.61 13.44 9.42
N GLU A 267 10.13 12.82 10.50
CA GLU A 267 10.94 12.59 11.70
C GLU A 267 12.17 11.75 11.40
N LEU A 268 12.03 10.65 10.65
CA LEU A 268 13.14 9.78 10.28
C LEU A 268 14.23 10.54 9.52
N LYS A 269 13.82 11.38 8.56
CA LYS A 269 14.77 12.18 7.77
C LYS A 269 15.40 13.31 8.60
N THR A 270 14.60 14.09 9.31
CA THR A 270 15.01 15.41 9.81
C THR A 270 15.45 15.39 11.27
N VAL A 271 14.81 14.56 12.10
CA VAL A 271 15.10 14.44 13.53
C VAL A 271 16.12 13.34 13.76
N HIS A 272 15.86 12.15 13.22
CA HIS A 272 16.68 10.96 13.44
C HIS A 272 17.85 10.81 12.47
N LYS A 273 17.86 11.59 11.37
CA LYS A 273 18.90 11.54 10.32
C LYS A 273 19.13 10.13 9.77
N ALA A 274 18.05 9.37 9.62
CA ALA A 274 18.03 8.01 9.09
C ALA A 274 17.29 7.96 7.74
N PRO A 275 17.85 8.57 6.67
CA PRO A 275 17.16 8.73 5.39
C PRO A 275 16.92 7.42 4.64
N ARG A 276 17.59 6.32 5.02
CA ARG A 276 17.43 4.99 4.41
C ARG A 276 16.36 4.13 5.08
N VAL A 277 15.80 4.55 6.23
CA VAL A 277 14.60 3.91 6.79
C VAL A 277 13.39 4.32 5.95
N ARG A 278 12.79 3.35 5.25
CA ARG A 278 11.74 3.56 4.25
C ARG A 278 10.36 3.43 4.83
N LEU A 279 9.40 4.08 4.19
CA LEU A 279 7.99 3.93 4.50
C LEU A 279 7.18 3.61 3.25
N THR A 280 6.25 2.68 3.37
CA THR A 280 5.24 2.40 2.34
C THR A 280 3.85 2.48 2.94
N LEU A 281 2.93 3.15 2.24
CA LEU A 281 1.52 3.21 2.60
C LEU A 281 0.67 2.61 1.48
N GLY A 282 -0.05 1.54 1.80
CA GLY A 282 -1.03 0.94 0.90
C GLY A 282 -2.43 1.53 1.11
N ILE A 283 -2.95 2.28 0.16
CA ILE A 283 -4.31 2.82 0.16
C ILE A 283 -5.17 1.96 -0.76
N PHE A 284 -5.95 1.08 -0.15
CA PHE A 284 -6.73 0.08 -0.87
C PHE A 284 -8.22 0.39 -0.86
N GLY A 285 -8.89 0.09 -1.97
CA GLY A 285 -10.34 -0.03 -2.03
C GLY A 285 -10.85 -1.27 -1.30
N PHE A 286 -12.01 -1.79 -1.70
CA PHE A 286 -12.55 -2.99 -1.09
C PHE A 286 -11.71 -4.22 -1.45
N VAL A 287 -11.25 -4.95 -0.45
CA VAL A 287 -10.47 -6.19 -0.61
C VAL A 287 -11.29 -7.36 -0.11
N ARG A 288 -11.32 -8.46 -0.88
CA ARG A 288 -12.03 -9.70 -0.53
C ARG A 288 -11.38 -10.39 0.66
N THR A 289 -11.78 -10.00 1.86
CA THR A 289 -11.28 -10.55 3.12
C THR A 289 -12.45 -10.89 4.01
N PRO A 290 -12.27 -11.70 5.07
CA PRO A 290 -13.32 -11.93 6.05
C PRO A 290 -13.87 -10.64 6.69
N LEU A 291 -13.11 -9.54 6.64
CA LEU A 291 -13.46 -8.22 7.16
C LEU A 291 -14.65 -7.56 6.43
N ILE A 292 -14.85 -7.88 5.16
CA ILE A 292 -15.78 -7.17 4.26
C ILE A 292 -16.53 -8.18 3.40
N SER A 293 -17.85 -8.10 3.41
CA SER A 293 -18.72 -8.82 2.47
C SER A 293 -19.81 -7.90 1.91
N GLY A 294 -20.45 -8.31 0.82
CA GLY A 294 -21.50 -7.52 0.16
C GLY A 294 -21.07 -6.96 -1.19
N HIS A 295 -21.82 -5.96 -1.67
CA HIS A 295 -21.72 -5.47 -3.04
C HIS A 295 -21.77 -3.94 -3.07
N THR A 296 -20.98 -3.34 -3.96
CA THR A 296 -21.05 -1.89 -4.24
C THR A 296 -22.10 -1.61 -5.31
N ASN A 297 -22.74 -0.45 -5.24
CA ASN A 297 -23.59 0.06 -6.33
C ASN A 297 -22.76 0.69 -7.48
N VAL A 298 -21.43 0.68 -7.34
CA VAL A 298 -20.48 1.12 -8.37
C VAL A 298 -20.07 -0.09 -9.22
N PRO A 299 -20.04 0.02 -10.56
CA PRO A 299 -19.59 -1.07 -11.42
C PRO A 299 -18.19 -1.57 -11.04
N ASN A 300 -18.00 -2.89 -11.09
CA ASN A 300 -16.70 -3.54 -10.86
C ASN A 300 -15.59 -2.98 -11.76
N PHE A 301 -15.96 -2.43 -12.93
CA PHE A 301 -15.02 -1.75 -13.81
C PHE A 301 -14.29 -0.57 -13.13
N PHE A 302 -14.97 0.22 -12.30
CA PHE A 302 -14.40 1.40 -11.66
C PHE A 302 -13.92 1.13 -10.23
N LEU A 303 -14.66 0.30 -9.49
CA LEU A 303 -14.35 -0.02 -8.09
C LEU A 303 -14.42 -1.54 -7.86
N PRO A 304 -13.44 -2.29 -8.39
CA PRO A 304 -13.38 -3.73 -8.21
C PRO A 304 -13.13 -4.12 -6.75
N PHE A 305 -13.67 -5.27 -6.36
CA PHE A 305 -13.23 -5.97 -5.15
C PHE A 305 -11.89 -6.65 -5.44
N LEU A 306 -10.83 -6.15 -4.82
CA LEU A 306 -9.46 -6.62 -5.01
C LEU A 306 -9.26 -8.02 -4.43
N HIS A 307 -8.45 -8.84 -5.10
CA HIS A 307 -7.98 -10.10 -4.52
C HIS A 307 -6.88 -9.83 -3.48
N VAL A 308 -6.90 -10.61 -2.39
CA VAL A 308 -5.88 -10.52 -1.33
C VAL A 308 -4.47 -10.73 -1.87
N ASP A 309 -4.32 -11.60 -2.87
CA ASP A 309 -3.03 -11.89 -3.50
C ASP A 309 -2.49 -10.75 -4.33
N SER A 310 -3.36 -10.02 -5.05
CA SER A 310 -2.95 -8.82 -5.78
C SER A 310 -2.45 -7.74 -4.83
N VAL A 311 -3.14 -7.54 -3.71
CA VAL A 311 -2.74 -6.57 -2.67
C VAL A 311 -1.44 -7.01 -1.99
N GLY A 312 -1.38 -8.26 -1.53
CA GLY A 312 -0.18 -8.82 -0.90
C GLY A 312 1.04 -8.78 -1.82
N GLU A 313 0.87 -9.06 -3.11
CA GLU A 313 1.95 -9.08 -4.11
C GLU A 313 2.50 -7.69 -4.31
N THR A 314 1.62 -6.72 -4.47
CA THR A 314 2.01 -5.31 -4.63
C THR A 314 2.71 -4.77 -3.38
N MET A 315 2.27 -5.16 -2.18
CA MET A 315 2.92 -4.75 -0.93
C MET A 315 4.31 -5.37 -0.78
N VAL A 316 4.46 -6.66 -1.09
CA VAL A 316 5.76 -7.34 -1.05
C VAL A 316 6.70 -6.81 -2.13
N ASP A 317 6.20 -6.55 -3.35
CA ASP A 317 6.96 -5.91 -4.44
C ASP A 317 7.51 -4.55 -4.03
N ALA A 318 6.72 -3.75 -3.32
CA ALA A 318 7.15 -2.44 -2.86
C ALA A 318 8.33 -2.55 -1.88
N VAL A 319 8.30 -3.49 -0.93
CA VAL A 319 9.42 -3.69 0.00
C VAL A 319 10.64 -4.28 -0.72
N TYR A 320 10.45 -5.28 -1.58
CA TYR A 320 11.54 -5.86 -2.39
C TYR A 320 12.21 -4.87 -3.33
N SER A 321 11.53 -3.78 -3.69
CA SER A 321 12.14 -2.70 -4.48
C SER A 321 13.23 -1.94 -3.72
N GLY A 322 13.27 -2.02 -2.38
CA GLY A 322 14.14 -1.22 -1.51
C GLY A 322 13.72 0.26 -1.40
N TYR A 323 12.59 0.64 -1.99
CA TYR A 323 12.08 2.01 -2.01
C TYR A 323 10.74 2.14 -1.27
N GLY A 324 10.58 3.23 -0.53
CA GLY A 324 9.30 3.68 0.00
C GLY A 324 8.38 4.22 -1.09
N SER A 325 7.06 4.04 -0.92
CA SER A 325 6.05 4.51 -1.87
C SER A 325 4.64 4.60 -1.26
N VAL A 326 3.77 5.40 -1.88
CA VAL A 326 2.31 5.35 -1.62
C VAL A 326 1.64 4.59 -2.76
N ILE A 327 1.03 3.47 -2.40
CA ILE A 327 0.40 2.54 -3.34
C ILE A 327 -1.10 2.76 -3.31
N TYR A 328 -1.70 2.96 -4.49
CA TYR A 328 -3.16 3.01 -4.62
C TYR A 328 -3.60 1.75 -5.37
N LEU A 329 -4.53 0.98 -4.80
CA LEU A 329 -5.19 -0.11 -5.52
C LEU A 329 -6.71 -0.02 -5.34
N PRO A 330 -7.50 -0.11 -6.42
CA PRO A 330 -7.07 0.14 -7.81
C PRO A 330 -6.37 1.51 -7.96
N GLY A 331 -5.43 1.61 -8.88
CA GLY A 331 -4.63 2.78 -9.18
C GLY A 331 -5.44 4.03 -9.52
N ILE A 332 -6.66 3.87 -10.07
CA ILE A 332 -7.59 5.00 -10.28
C ILE A 332 -7.88 5.77 -8.99
N ASN A 333 -7.81 5.12 -7.82
CA ASN A 333 -8.05 5.75 -6.53
C ASN A 333 -7.03 6.85 -6.19
N ARG A 334 -5.90 6.93 -6.90
CA ARG A 334 -5.00 8.08 -6.81
C ARG A 334 -5.72 9.39 -7.15
N LEU A 335 -6.68 9.36 -8.08
CA LEU A 335 -7.48 10.54 -8.40
C LEU A 335 -8.30 11.00 -7.21
N ALA A 336 -8.86 10.09 -6.40
CA ALA A 336 -9.60 10.46 -5.20
C ALA A 336 -8.76 11.29 -4.21
N ALA A 337 -7.45 11.01 -4.11
CA ALA A 337 -6.54 11.83 -3.31
C ALA A 337 -6.44 13.26 -3.87
N THR A 338 -6.32 13.41 -5.20
CA THR A 338 -6.25 14.73 -5.84
C THR A 338 -7.55 15.53 -5.75
N LEU A 339 -8.71 14.85 -5.65
CA LEU A 339 -10.00 15.52 -5.51
C LEU A 339 -10.14 16.32 -4.21
N ARG A 340 -9.32 16.03 -3.18
CA ARG A 340 -9.27 16.83 -1.95
C ARG A 340 -8.77 18.27 -2.16
N CYS A 341 -8.12 18.55 -3.28
CA CYS A 341 -7.72 19.91 -3.65
C CYS A 341 -8.88 20.72 -4.28
N GLY A 342 -10.00 20.07 -4.60
CA GLY A 342 -11.17 20.71 -5.19
C GLY A 342 -12.06 21.42 -4.16
N PRO A 343 -13.10 22.14 -4.62
CA PRO A 343 -14.08 22.77 -3.73
C PRO A 343 -14.80 21.75 -2.83
N GLU A 344 -15.04 22.13 -1.57
CA GLU A 344 -15.67 21.26 -0.56
C GLU A 344 -17.04 20.71 -0.99
N TRP A 345 -17.84 21.50 -1.72
CA TRP A 345 -19.15 21.05 -2.22
C TRP A 345 -19.01 19.86 -3.19
N PHE A 346 -18.00 19.86 -4.05
CA PHE A 346 -17.78 18.78 -5.02
C PHE A 346 -17.32 17.52 -4.30
N PHE A 347 -16.38 17.68 -3.36
CA PHE A 347 -15.90 16.56 -2.55
C PHE A 347 -17.00 15.98 -1.66
N ARG A 348 -17.92 16.81 -1.16
CA ARG A 348 -19.12 16.37 -0.45
C ARG A 348 -20.04 15.50 -1.33
N LEU A 349 -20.28 15.87 -2.59
CA LEU A 349 -21.05 15.03 -3.53
C LEU A 349 -20.39 13.64 -3.72
N VAL A 350 -19.06 13.60 -3.84
CA VAL A 350 -18.33 12.33 -3.92
C VAL A 350 -18.53 11.51 -2.65
N ARG A 351 -18.43 12.10 -1.46
CA ARG A 351 -18.68 11.39 -0.19
C ARG A 351 -20.13 10.91 -0.05
N GLU A 352 -21.11 11.74 -0.40
CA GLU A 352 -22.53 11.36 -0.35
C GLU A 352 -22.83 10.17 -1.28
N SER A 353 -22.10 10.01 -2.39
CA SER A 353 -22.22 8.83 -3.24
C SER A 353 -21.85 7.52 -2.52
N THR A 354 -20.94 7.57 -1.55
CA THR A 354 -20.50 6.40 -0.77
C THR A 354 -21.54 5.93 0.25
N ALA A 355 -22.47 6.80 0.66
CA ALA A 355 -23.58 6.42 1.54
C ALA A 355 -24.51 5.37 0.91
N LYS A 356 -24.44 5.21 -0.41
CA LYS A 356 -25.21 4.20 -1.15
C LYS A 356 -24.56 2.82 -1.14
N PHE A 357 -23.38 2.64 -0.56
CA PHE A 357 -22.72 1.33 -0.51
C PHE A 357 -23.45 0.38 0.43
N ARG A 358 -23.77 -0.83 -0.04
CA ARG A 358 -24.43 -1.89 0.74
C ARG A 358 -23.39 -2.94 1.12
N ILE A 359 -22.51 -2.54 2.05
CA ILE A 359 -21.37 -3.35 2.49
C ILE A 359 -21.61 -3.75 3.92
N ASP A 360 -21.53 -5.05 4.17
CA ASP A 360 -21.55 -5.62 5.52
C ASP A 360 -20.10 -5.73 6.00
N PHE A 361 -19.76 -4.86 6.95
CA PHE A 361 -18.46 -4.84 7.58
C PHE A 361 -18.52 -5.74 8.81
N ARG A 362 -17.96 -6.95 8.72
CA ARG A 362 -17.87 -7.88 9.86
C ARG A 362 -16.42 -8.16 10.17
N GLY A 363 -15.96 -7.72 11.33
CA GLY A 363 -14.69 -8.18 11.91
C GLY A 363 -14.76 -9.67 12.25
N ARG A 364 -13.61 -10.36 12.21
CA ARG A 364 -13.46 -11.72 12.75
C ARG A 364 -13.40 -11.74 14.28
N GLN A 365 -13.26 -10.56 14.89
CA GLN A 365 -13.01 -10.38 16.30
C GLN A 365 -14.32 -10.20 17.07
N GLU A 366 -14.48 -10.85 18.21
CA GLU A 366 -15.49 -10.48 19.22
C GLU A 366 -14.87 -9.47 20.18
N VAL A 367 -15.57 -8.38 20.52
CA VAL A 367 -15.07 -7.35 21.45
C VAL A 367 -15.94 -7.39 22.69
N ASP A 368 -15.28 -7.38 23.83
CA ASP A 368 -15.91 -7.10 25.10
C ASP A 368 -16.31 -5.61 25.13
N THR A 369 -17.61 -5.35 25.21
CA THR A 369 -18.16 -3.99 25.06
C THR A 369 -17.83 -3.06 26.22
N GLU A 370 -17.45 -3.59 27.39
CA GLU A 370 -17.07 -2.79 28.56
C GLU A 370 -15.58 -2.42 28.53
N THR A 371 -14.73 -3.36 28.11
CA THR A 371 -13.27 -3.21 28.20
C THR A 371 -12.60 -2.84 26.87
N GLY A 372 -13.31 -3.02 25.75
CA GLY A 372 -12.78 -2.85 24.39
C GLY A 372 -11.72 -3.88 24.00
N ARG A 373 -11.58 -4.97 24.77
CA ARG A 373 -10.61 -6.05 24.49
C ARG A 373 -11.20 -7.06 23.53
N LEU A 374 -10.34 -7.74 22.77
CA LEU A 374 -10.78 -8.83 21.92
C LEU A 374 -11.02 -10.09 22.77
N GLN A 375 -12.20 -10.70 22.62
CA GLN A 375 -12.48 -12.01 23.21
C GLN A 375 -11.64 -13.08 22.48
N LYS A 376 -11.34 -14.18 23.18
CA LYS A 376 -10.52 -15.25 22.61
C LYS A 376 -11.24 -15.86 21.40
N ALA A 377 -10.59 -15.74 20.23
CA ALA A 377 -10.89 -16.55 19.05
C ALA A 377 -10.74 -18.04 19.32
#